data_AF-A0A7S1JIQ6-F1
#
_entry.id   AF-A0A7S1JIQ6-F1
#
_cell.length_a   1.000
_cell.length_b   1.000
_cell.length_c   1.000
_cell.angle_alpha   90.00
_cell.angle_beta   90.00
_cell.angle_gamma   90.00
#
_symmetry.space_group_name_H-M   'P 1'
#
loop_
_entity.id
_entity.type
_entity.pdbx_description
1 polymer ?
#
loop_
_entity_poly.entity_id
_entity_poly.type
_entity_poly.pdbx_seq_one_letter_code
_entity_poly.pdbx_strand_id
1 'polypeptide(L)'
;SEWPQAIDGRLPAEDKSALDELLPSDKRAQCSSPTVSRVAFHLSPRYHIAATSGVFYQRPPYDTLRGYPCRFISLGGVGSPPGKATKWLHAIKITPGSSLLPADLNQLPSPCTPNPFLDTFRDLQPPPPPTERPERPAKRMRVEGPALAPRETPIVFLTNLPFDIERDQLVKVMKGFGEIEWVHLDLTGG
;
A
#
# COMPACT_ATOMS: atom_id res chain seq x y z
N SER A 1 3.52 -12.00 8.03
CA SER A 1 2.15 -11.58 8.38
C SER A 1 1.57 -10.73 7.26
N GLU A 2 0.26 -10.80 7.04
CA GLU A 2 -0.46 -10.12 5.95
C GLU A 2 -1.04 -8.74 6.34
N TRP A 3 -1.01 -8.40 7.63
CA TRP A 3 -1.46 -7.08 8.10
C TRP A 3 -0.36 -6.03 7.88
N PRO A 4 -0.68 -4.88 7.28
CA PRO A 4 0.22 -3.73 7.26
C PRO A 4 0.48 -3.22 8.68
N GLN A 5 1.73 -2.92 8.98
CA GLN A 5 2.06 -2.03 10.11
C GLN A 5 1.45 -0.64 9.87
N ALA A 6 1.03 0.04 10.94
CA ALA A 6 0.37 1.36 10.91
C ALA A 6 -0.97 1.39 10.16
N ILE A 7 -1.65 0.25 9.96
CA ILE A 7 -2.98 0.20 9.32
C ILE A 7 -4.05 1.00 10.08
N ASP A 8 -3.85 1.23 11.38
CA ASP A 8 -4.65 2.07 12.26
C ASP A 8 -4.32 3.56 12.14
N GLY A 9 -3.31 3.92 11.35
CA GLY A 9 -2.94 5.28 11.03
C GLY A 9 -4.13 6.06 10.45
N ARG A 10 -4.31 7.28 10.96
CA ARG A 10 -5.33 8.24 10.51
C ARG A 10 -6.77 7.73 10.55
N LEU A 11 -7.04 6.73 11.39
CA LEU A 11 -8.40 6.34 11.74
C LEU A 11 -9.05 7.41 12.64
N PRO A 12 -10.36 7.66 12.49
CA PRO A 12 -11.17 8.35 13.50
C PRO A 12 -11.05 7.68 14.87
N ALA A 13 -11.29 8.45 15.94
CA ALA A 13 -11.13 7.96 17.31
C ALA A 13 -12.07 6.79 17.60
N GLU A 14 -13.31 6.83 17.11
CA GLU A 14 -14.29 5.76 17.25
C GLU A 14 -13.83 4.47 16.56
N ASP A 15 -13.33 4.55 15.34
CA ASP A 15 -12.86 3.40 14.56
C ASP A 15 -11.58 2.80 15.15
N LYS A 16 -10.71 3.65 15.69
CA LYS A 16 -9.49 3.21 16.38
C LYS A 16 -9.83 2.48 17.68
N SER A 17 -10.75 3.01 18.48
CA SER A 17 -11.22 2.34 19.70
C SER A 17 -11.84 0.98 19.38
N ALA A 18 -12.69 0.90 18.35
CA ALA A 18 -13.30 -0.35 17.91
C ALA A 18 -12.26 -1.38 17.43
N LEU A 19 -11.22 -0.92 16.73
CA LEU A 19 -10.11 -1.79 16.33
C LEU A 19 -9.28 -2.26 17.53
N ASP A 20 -9.00 -1.38 18.50
CA ASP A 20 -8.23 -1.75 19.70
C ASP A 20 -9.00 -2.70 20.63
N GLU A 21 -10.33 -2.62 20.69
CA GLU A 21 -11.18 -3.62 21.36
C GLU A 21 -11.08 -5.01 20.71
N LEU A 22 -11.01 -5.06 19.37
CA LEU A 22 -10.95 -6.32 18.61
C LEU A 22 -9.54 -6.91 18.59
N LEU A 23 -8.53 -6.07 18.38
CA LEU A 23 -7.13 -6.45 18.22
C LEU A 23 -6.25 -5.35 18.82
N PRO A 24 -5.95 -5.42 20.13
CA PRO A 24 -5.16 -4.42 20.84
C PRO A 24 -3.82 -4.13 20.16
N SER A 25 -3.33 -2.90 20.31
CA SER A 25 -2.11 -2.40 19.65
C SER A 25 -0.92 -3.36 19.75
N ASP A 26 -0.67 -3.94 20.92
CA ASP A 26 0.49 -4.81 21.16
C ASP A 26 0.37 -6.13 20.40
N LYS A 27 -0.83 -6.70 20.34
CA LYS A 27 -1.12 -7.91 19.54
C LYS A 27 -1.10 -7.60 18.05
N ARG A 28 -1.66 -6.45 17.65
CA ARG A 28 -1.65 -5.96 16.27
C ARG A 28 -0.21 -5.78 15.77
N ALA A 29 0.67 -5.24 16.61
CA ALA A 29 2.09 -5.08 16.28
C ALA A 29 2.76 -6.43 16.00
N GLN A 30 2.52 -7.45 16.85
CA GLN A 30 3.06 -8.81 16.68
C GLN A 30 2.56 -9.49 15.40
N CYS A 31 1.34 -9.20 14.97
CA CYS A 31 0.77 -9.75 13.75
C CYS A 31 0.81 -8.76 12.58
N SER A 32 1.68 -7.74 12.56
CA SER A 32 1.83 -6.80 11.44
C SER A 32 3.19 -6.90 10.75
N SER A 33 3.32 -6.34 9.55
CA SER A 33 4.56 -6.36 8.77
C SER A 33 4.87 -4.99 8.14
N PRO A 34 6.07 -4.40 8.38
CA PRO A 34 6.50 -3.17 7.72
C PRO A 34 6.65 -3.34 6.21
N THR A 35 7.07 -4.53 5.76
CA THR A 35 7.16 -4.86 4.33
C THR A 35 5.79 -4.77 3.68
N VAL A 36 4.76 -5.30 4.32
CA VAL A 36 3.39 -5.25 3.79
C VAL A 36 2.88 -3.81 3.72
N SER A 37 3.22 -2.95 4.68
CA SER A 37 2.92 -1.51 4.60
C SER A 37 3.58 -0.86 3.40
N ARG A 38 4.86 -1.15 3.14
CA ARG A 38 5.58 -0.65 1.96
C ARG A 38 4.90 -1.10 0.68
N VAL A 39 4.55 -2.38 0.57
CA VAL A 39 3.89 -2.93 -0.60
C VAL A 39 2.51 -2.31 -0.80
N ALA A 40 1.68 -2.22 0.24
CA ALA A 40 0.35 -1.63 0.18
C ALA A 40 0.41 -0.14 -0.21
N PHE A 41 1.37 0.62 0.32
CA PHE A 41 1.58 2.02 -0.03
C PHE A 41 1.92 2.20 -1.52
N HIS A 42 2.93 1.48 -2.03
CA HIS A 42 3.41 1.67 -3.41
C HIS A 42 2.50 1.03 -4.46
N LEU A 43 1.95 -0.16 -4.19
CA LEU A 43 1.02 -0.80 -5.11
C LEU A 43 -0.33 -0.09 -5.13
N SER A 44 -0.73 0.53 -4.02
CA SER A 44 -2.04 1.16 -3.88
C SER A 44 -3.14 0.20 -4.32
N PRO A 45 -3.31 -0.97 -3.67
CA PRO A 45 -4.32 -1.94 -4.07
C PRO A 45 -5.72 -1.39 -3.80
N ARG A 46 -6.72 -1.87 -4.55
CA ARG A 46 -8.14 -1.52 -4.28
C ARG A 46 -8.74 -2.34 -3.14
N TYR A 47 -8.20 -3.54 -2.93
CA TYR A 47 -8.62 -4.46 -1.89
C TYR A 47 -7.36 -5.07 -1.27
N HIS A 48 -7.32 -5.09 0.06
CA HIS A 48 -6.29 -5.79 0.82
C HIS A 48 -7.01 -6.75 1.75
N ILE A 49 -6.78 -8.05 1.54
CA ILE A 49 -7.38 -9.11 2.36
C ILE A 49 -6.29 -9.71 3.24
N ALA A 50 -6.60 -9.91 4.52
CA ALA A 50 -5.73 -10.59 5.47
C ALA A 50 -6.54 -11.63 6.28
N ALA A 51 -5.90 -12.68 6.76
CA ALA A 51 -6.54 -13.69 7.58
C ALA A 51 -5.65 -14.16 8.75
N THR A 52 -4.35 -13.84 8.73
CA THR A 52 -3.38 -14.34 9.73
C THR A 52 -3.64 -13.91 11.17
N SER A 53 -4.41 -12.84 11.42
CA SER A 53 -4.73 -12.40 12.79
C SER A 53 -5.87 -13.19 13.44
N GLY A 54 -6.65 -13.95 12.66
CA GLY A 54 -7.82 -14.68 13.16
C GLY A 54 -8.98 -13.79 13.63
N VAL A 55 -8.94 -12.48 13.32
CA VAL A 55 -9.96 -11.50 13.71
C VAL A 55 -10.61 -10.90 12.48
N PHE A 56 -11.93 -10.94 12.42
CA PHE A 56 -12.69 -10.21 11.42
C PHE A 56 -12.68 -8.72 11.72
N TYR A 57 -12.16 -7.93 10.78
CA TYR A 57 -12.14 -6.48 10.87
C TYR A 57 -12.31 -5.88 9.48
N GLN A 58 -13.18 -4.88 9.36
CA GLN A 58 -13.31 -4.08 8.14
C GLN A 58 -12.92 -2.66 8.48
N ARG A 59 -11.79 -2.21 7.94
CA ARG A 59 -11.37 -0.83 8.07
C ARG A 59 -12.30 0.05 7.23
N PRO A 60 -12.69 1.25 7.69
CA PRO A 60 -13.16 2.29 6.78
C PRO A 60 -12.21 2.38 5.57
N PRO A 61 -12.72 2.57 4.34
CA PRO A 61 -11.85 2.75 3.18
C PRO A 61 -10.84 3.88 3.40
N TYR A 62 -9.64 3.76 2.83
CA TYR A 62 -8.68 4.85 2.77
C TYR A 62 -8.33 5.21 1.34
N ASP A 63 -8.08 6.49 1.10
CA ASP A 63 -7.58 6.95 -0.19
C ASP A 63 -6.16 6.42 -0.44
N THR A 64 -5.81 6.15 -1.68
CA THR A 64 -4.47 5.71 -2.07
C THR A 64 -3.74 6.83 -2.79
N LEU A 65 -2.43 6.68 -3.03
CA LEU A 65 -1.68 7.67 -3.81
C LEU A 65 -2.14 7.76 -5.28
N ARG A 66 -2.97 6.81 -5.72
CA ARG A 66 -3.53 6.76 -7.07
C ARG A 66 -4.93 7.40 -7.17
N GLY A 67 -5.45 7.96 -6.08
CA GLY A 67 -6.73 8.69 -6.04
C GLY A 67 -7.98 7.82 -6.03
N TYR A 68 -7.82 6.51 -5.78
CA TYR A 68 -8.93 5.58 -5.58
C TYR A 68 -8.82 4.90 -4.22
N PRO A 69 -9.94 4.47 -3.61
CA PRO A 69 -9.94 3.93 -2.26
C PRO A 69 -9.45 2.47 -2.20
N CYS A 70 -8.66 2.16 -1.19
CA CYS A 70 -8.37 0.80 -0.74
C CYS A 70 -9.36 0.36 0.34
N ARG A 71 -9.85 -0.88 0.23
CA ARG A 71 -10.68 -1.55 1.23
C ARG A 71 -9.89 -2.66 1.89
N PHE A 72 -9.53 -2.47 3.17
CA PHE A 72 -8.85 -3.48 3.98
C PHE A 72 -9.88 -4.34 4.72
N ILE A 73 -9.76 -5.66 4.59
CA ILE A 73 -10.64 -6.64 5.23
C ILE A 73 -9.78 -7.74 5.83
N SER A 74 -9.89 -7.93 7.13
CA SER A 74 -9.35 -9.11 7.82
C SER A 74 -10.44 -10.13 8.08
N LEU A 75 -10.11 -11.42 8.01
CA LEU A 75 -11.01 -12.54 8.26
C LEU A 75 -10.78 -13.14 9.66
N GLY A 76 -11.88 -13.62 10.25
CA GLY A 76 -11.86 -14.36 11.50
C GLY A 76 -11.33 -15.80 11.33
N GLY A 77 -10.91 -16.42 12.43
CA GLY A 77 -10.51 -17.83 12.45
C GLY A 77 -11.69 -18.79 12.20
N VAL A 78 -11.48 -19.81 11.37
CA VAL A 78 -12.47 -20.86 11.12
C VAL A 78 -12.75 -21.65 12.41
N GLY A 79 -14.01 -21.94 12.70
CA GLY A 79 -14.41 -22.74 13.87
C GLY A 79 -14.32 -22.02 15.22
N SER A 80 -14.05 -20.72 15.24
CA SER A 80 -14.13 -19.91 16.47
C SER A 80 -15.60 -19.73 16.91
N PRO A 81 -15.88 -19.61 18.23
CA PRO A 81 -17.24 -19.42 18.73
C PRO A 81 -17.95 -18.23 18.07
N PRO A 82 -19.27 -18.29 17.84
CA PRO A 82 -20.00 -17.21 17.17
C PRO A 82 -19.89 -15.89 17.96
N GLY A 83 -19.44 -14.83 17.29
CA GLY A 83 -19.23 -13.49 17.84
C GLY A 83 -18.83 -12.47 16.76
N LYS A 84 -18.78 -11.18 17.11
CA LYS A 84 -18.47 -10.09 16.14
C LYS A 84 -17.09 -10.26 15.45
N ALA A 85 -16.13 -10.89 16.11
CA ALA A 85 -14.77 -11.10 15.62
C ALA A 85 -14.57 -12.39 14.78
N THR A 86 -15.59 -13.25 14.65
CA THR A 86 -15.41 -14.63 14.15
C THR A 86 -16.00 -14.86 12.76
N LYS A 87 -16.28 -13.80 12.00
CA LYS A 87 -16.69 -13.92 10.60
C LYS A 87 -15.51 -14.37 9.74
N TRP A 88 -15.45 -15.68 9.49
CA TRP A 88 -14.43 -16.35 8.69
C TRP A 88 -14.77 -16.38 7.18
N LEU A 89 -16.01 -16.07 6.79
CA LEU A 89 -16.46 -16.00 5.39
C LEU A 89 -16.93 -14.59 5.02
N HIS A 90 -16.39 -14.04 3.92
CA HIS A 90 -16.81 -12.74 3.39
C HIS A 90 -16.91 -12.78 1.85
N ALA A 91 -18.12 -12.61 1.31
CA ALA A 91 -18.34 -12.55 -0.13
C ALA A 91 -18.08 -11.15 -0.66
N ILE A 92 -17.20 -11.02 -1.66
CA ILE A 92 -16.85 -9.75 -2.31
C ILE A 92 -17.05 -9.89 -3.82
N LYS A 93 -17.81 -8.96 -4.41
CA LYS A 93 -17.83 -8.78 -5.85
C LYS A 93 -16.68 -7.87 -6.25
N ILE A 94 -15.70 -8.42 -6.95
CA ILE A 94 -14.51 -7.68 -7.40
C ILE A 94 -14.62 -7.42 -8.89
N THR A 95 -14.63 -6.15 -9.27
CA THR A 95 -14.47 -5.72 -10.67
C THR A 95 -13.02 -5.31 -10.88
N PRO A 96 -12.29 -5.84 -11.89
CA PRO A 96 -10.93 -5.40 -12.19
C PRO A 96 -10.84 -3.89 -12.38
N GLY A 97 -9.74 -3.27 -11.91
CA GLY A 97 -9.54 -1.82 -12.10
C GLY A 97 -9.44 -1.43 -13.57
N SER A 98 -8.86 -2.29 -14.40
CA SER A 98 -8.70 -2.09 -15.85
C SER A 98 -10.02 -2.08 -16.63
N SER A 99 -11.10 -2.62 -16.06
CA SER A 99 -12.44 -2.62 -16.67
C SER A 99 -13.32 -1.46 -16.20
N LEU A 100 -12.82 -0.59 -15.32
CA LEU A 100 -13.56 0.57 -14.81
C LEU A 100 -13.13 1.86 -15.51
N LEU A 101 -14.08 2.78 -15.66
CA LEU A 101 -13.76 4.14 -16.06
C LEU A 101 -12.98 4.84 -14.94
N PRO A 102 -12.04 5.75 -15.26
CA PRO A 102 -11.30 6.50 -14.24
C PRO A 102 -12.21 7.24 -13.24
N ALA A 103 -13.35 7.76 -13.71
CA ALA A 103 -14.33 8.43 -12.86
C ALA A 103 -14.94 7.49 -11.82
N ASP A 104 -15.26 6.25 -12.20
CA ASP A 104 -15.81 5.24 -11.28
C ASP A 104 -14.74 4.69 -10.33
N LEU A 105 -13.49 4.61 -10.82
CA LEU A 105 -12.35 4.18 -10.02
C LEU A 105 -12.08 5.15 -8.87
N ASN A 106 -12.14 6.46 -9.16
CA ASN A 106 -11.78 7.54 -8.23
C ASN A 106 -12.94 7.99 -7.33
N GLN A 107 -14.09 7.31 -7.37
CA GLN A 107 -15.18 7.57 -6.45
C GLN A 107 -14.78 7.15 -5.02
N LEU A 108 -14.45 8.14 -4.20
CA LEU A 108 -14.21 7.96 -2.78
C LEU A 108 -15.55 7.79 -2.05
N PRO A 109 -15.81 6.63 -1.42
CA PRO A 109 -17.02 6.44 -0.63
C PRO A 109 -16.98 7.32 0.63
N SER A 110 -18.13 7.73 1.14
CA SER A 110 -18.21 8.33 2.47
C SER A 110 -18.67 7.25 3.48
N PRO A 111 -17.96 7.02 4.60
CA PRO A 111 -16.71 7.66 5.01
C PRO A 111 -15.49 7.06 4.29
N CYS A 112 -14.54 7.91 3.90
CA CYS A 112 -13.20 7.53 3.47
C CYS A 112 -12.18 8.31 4.30
N THR A 113 -11.17 7.60 4.77
CA THR A 113 -10.10 8.14 5.61
C THR A 113 -8.87 8.47 4.76
N PRO A 114 -7.94 9.29 5.27
CA PRO A 114 -6.63 9.45 4.63
C PRO A 114 -5.84 8.14 4.63
N ASN A 115 -4.86 8.06 3.73
CA ASN A 115 -3.97 6.90 3.64
C ASN A 115 -3.22 6.67 4.99
N PRO A 116 -3.29 5.46 5.57
CA PRO A 116 -2.74 5.16 6.89
C PRO A 116 -1.21 5.23 6.94
N PHE A 117 -0.53 5.12 5.79
CA PHE A 117 0.93 4.98 5.71
C PHE A 117 1.65 6.31 5.43
N LEU A 118 0.94 7.43 5.33
CA LEU A 118 1.52 8.72 4.95
C LEU A 118 2.60 9.20 5.91
N ASP A 119 2.43 8.96 7.20
CA ASP A 119 3.42 9.38 8.19
C ASP A 119 4.64 8.44 8.20
N THR A 120 4.46 7.19 7.76
CA THR A 120 5.54 6.19 7.66
C THR A 120 6.42 6.40 6.43
N PHE A 121 5.84 6.86 5.32
CA PHE A 121 6.53 7.01 4.04
C PHE A 121 6.47 8.45 3.51
N ARG A 122 6.39 9.42 4.41
CA ARG A 122 6.25 10.86 4.09
C ARG A 122 7.33 11.33 3.12
N ASP A 123 8.56 10.87 3.32
CA ASP A 123 9.72 11.25 2.51
C ASP A 123 9.74 10.58 1.13
N LEU A 124 8.84 9.62 0.89
CA LEU A 124 8.69 8.88 -0.37
C LEU A 124 7.47 9.33 -1.18
N GLN A 125 6.72 10.34 -0.71
CA GLN A 125 5.70 10.95 -1.56
C GLN A 125 6.37 11.76 -2.67
N PRO A 126 5.95 11.60 -3.93
CA PRO A 126 6.40 12.49 -4.98
C PRO A 126 6.01 13.92 -4.60
N PRO A 127 6.90 14.92 -4.83
CA PRO A 127 6.57 16.30 -4.52
C PRO A 127 5.27 16.69 -5.23
N PRO A 128 4.41 17.51 -4.60
CA PRO A 128 3.18 17.95 -5.23
C PRO A 128 3.52 18.56 -6.60
N PRO A 129 2.73 18.28 -7.66
CA PRO A 129 2.98 18.85 -8.97
C PRO A 129 3.10 20.37 -8.84
N PRO A 130 4.10 21.03 -9.47
CA PRO A 130 4.28 22.46 -9.33
C PRO A 130 3.00 23.20 -9.76
N THR A 131 2.33 23.82 -8.80
CA THR A 131 1.15 24.65 -9.04
C THR A 131 1.57 25.84 -9.90
N GLU A 132 0.98 25.95 -11.08
CA GLU A 132 1.16 27.02 -12.08
C GLU A 132 2.61 27.38 -12.43
N ARG A 133 3.05 26.91 -13.61
CA ARG A 133 4.24 27.43 -14.28
C ARG A 133 3.92 28.86 -14.74
N PRO A 134 4.50 29.94 -14.17
CA PRO A 134 4.29 31.28 -14.71
C PRO A 134 4.77 31.31 -16.17
N GLU A 135 3.99 31.94 -17.04
CA GLU A 135 4.32 32.07 -18.47
C GLU A 135 5.73 32.63 -18.64
N ARG A 136 6.56 31.92 -19.42
CA ARG A 136 7.97 32.27 -19.62
C ARG A 136 8.06 33.44 -20.60
N PRO A 137 8.68 34.60 -20.26
CA PRO A 137 9.00 35.60 -21.26
C PRO A 137 10.09 35.08 -22.20
N ALA A 138 9.88 35.29 -23.50
CA ALA A 138 10.71 34.79 -24.59
C ALA A 138 12.04 35.55 -24.70
N LYS A 139 13.06 35.10 -23.96
CA LYS A 139 14.48 35.04 -24.35
C LYS A 139 15.31 34.83 -23.08
N ARG A 140 15.95 33.68 -22.94
CA ARG A 140 17.11 33.56 -22.05
C ARG A 140 18.18 32.67 -22.67
N MET A 141 19.39 33.23 -22.68
CA MET A 141 20.66 32.62 -23.04
C MET A 141 20.82 31.24 -22.40
N ARG A 142 21.41 30.29 -23.14
CA ARG A 142 21.78 28.96 -22.64
C ARG A 142 22.86 29.12 -21.57
N VAL A 143 22.44 29.11 -20.30
CA VAL A 143 23.30 28.85 -19.16
C VAL A 143 23.15 27.37 -18.86
N GLU A 144 24.25 26.62 -18.87
CA GLU A 144 24.23 25.23 -18.41
C GLU A 144 23.87 25.24 -16.92
N GLY A 145 22.66 24.77 -16.63
CA GLY A 145 22.15 24.63 -15.27
C GLY A 145 22.78 23.41 -14.59
N PRO A 146 22.86 23.41 -13.24
CA PRO A 146 23.36 22.26 -12.51
C PRO A 146 22.50 21.03 -12.80
N ALA A 147 23.13 19.86 -12.74
CA ALA A 147 22.53 18.56 -13.02
C ALA A 147 21.15 18.42 -12.37
N LEU A 148 20.18 17.91 -13.15
CA LEU A 148 18.85 17.55 -12.67
C LEU A 148 18.98 16.76 -11.35
N ALA A 149 18.18 17.13 -10.35
CA ALA A 149 18.07 16.37 -9.11
C ALA A 149 17.82 14.87 -9.41
N PRO A 150 18.32 13.94 -8.57
CA PRO A 150 18.19 12.51 -8.81
C PRO A 150 16.72 12.16 -8.98
N ARG A 151 16.39 11.48 -10.08
CA ARG A 151 15.05 10.91 -10.27
C ARG A 151 14.82 9.87 -9.18
N GLU A 152 13.63 9.89 -8.57
CA GLU A 152 13.15 8.90 -7.61
C GLU A 152 13.51 7.47 -8.06
N THR A 153 14.04 6.64 -7.16
CA THR A 153 14.45 5.27 -7.47
C THR A 153 13.21 4.45 -7.86
N PRO A 154 13.10 3.98 -9.12
CA PRO A 154 11.90 3.28 -9.57
C PRO A 154 11.81 1.90 -8.93
N ILE A 155 10.69 1.60 -8.28
CA ILE A 155 10.39 0.26 -7.77
C ILE A 155 9.84 -0.60 -8.90
N VAL A 156 10.49 -1.72 -9.19
CA VAL A 156 10.06 -2.69 -10.20
C VAL A 156 9.50 -3.93 -9.51
N PHE A 157 8.24 -4.28 -9.82
CA PHE A 157 7.62 -5.51 -9.35
C PHE A 157 7.77 -6.61 -10.37
N LEU A 158 8.44 -7.69 -9.98
CA LEU A 158 8.63 -8.88 -10.80
C LEU A 158 7.79 -9.99 -10.19
N THR A 159 6.86 -10.52 -10.98
CA THR A 159 5.97 -11.62 -10.59
C THR A 159 6.24 -12.84 -11.46
N ASN A 160 5.70 -14.00 -11.09
CA ASN A 160 5.93 -15.25 -11.82
C ASN A 160 7.42 -15.63 -11.92
N LEU A 161 8.19 -15.31 -10.88
CA LEU A 161 9.56 -15.78 -10.76
C LEU A 161 9.57 -17.26 -10.31
N PRO A 162 10.55 -18.06 -10.75
CA PRO A 162 10.76 -19.41 -10.25
C PRO A 162 10.89 -19.44 -8.72
N PHE A 163 10.42 -20.51 -8.07
CA PHE A 163 10.49 -20.65 -6.60
C PHE A 163 11.92 -20.75 -6.06
N ASP A 164 12.85 -21.18 -6.90
CA ASP A 164 14.28 -21.31 -6.61
C ASP A 164 15.08 -20.04 -6.96
N ILE A 165 14.40 -18.93 -7.29
CA ILE A 165 15.08 -17.68 -7.59
C ILE A 165 15.80 -17.14 -6.36
N GLU A 166 17.10 -16.92 -6.48
CA GLU A 166 17.90 -16.28 -5.43
C GLU A 166 18.01 -14.78 -5.64
N ARG A 167 18.17 -14.03 -4.53
CA ARG A 167 18.33 -12.57 -4.56
C ARG A 167 19.48 -12.17 -5.49
N ASP A 168 20.60 -12.87 -5.42
CA ASP A 168 21.81 -12.54 -6.19
C ASP A 168 21.61 -12.75 -7.69
N GLN A 169 20.81 -13.74 -8.08
CA GLN A 169 20.42 -13.96 -9.47
C GLN A 169 19.57 -12.79 -9.99
N LEU A 170 18.59 -12.34 -9.21
CA LEU A 170 17.76 -11.20 -9.57
C LEU A 170 18.57 -9.91 -9.66
N VAL A 171 19.45 -9.67 -8.67
CA VAL A 171 20.37 -8.52 -8.66
C VAL A 171 21.28 -8.54 -9.88
N LYS A 172 21.83 -9.70 -10.25
CA LYS A 172 22.71 -9.84 -11.42
C LYS A 172 22.00 -9.46 -12.72
N VAL A 173 20.77 -9.91 -12.91
CA VAL A 173 19.98 -9.58 -14.12
C VAL A 173 19.61 -8.10 -14.13
N MET A 174 19.09 -7.60 -13.01
CA MET A 174 18.57 -6.24 -12.92
C MET A 174 19.68 -5.18 -12.95
N LYS A 175 20.94 -5.53 -12.60
CA LYS A 175 22.11 -4.63 -12.69
C LYS A 175 22.34 -4.11 -14.11
N GLY A 176 21.92 -4.86 -15.14
CA GLY A 176 21.99 -4.39 -16.54
C GLY A 176 21.04 -3.25 -16.86
N PHE A 177 20.04 -3.00 -16.03
CA PHE A 177 18.99 -2.00 -16.23
C PHE A 177 19.15 -0.75 -15.33
N GLY A 178 20.05 -0.80 -14.34
CA GLY A 178 20.33 0.31 -13.46
C GLY A 178 20.93 -0.11 -12.12
N GLU A 179 21.13 0.87 -11.23
CA GLU A 179 21.53 0.61 -9.85
C GLU A 179 20.35 0.05 -9.05
N ILE A 180 20.63 -1.01 -8.29
CA ILE A 180 19.64 -1.66 -7.44
C ILE A 180 19.97 -1.32 -6.00
N GLU A 181 19.08 -0.58 -5.36
CA GLU A 181 19.24 -0.14 -3.97
C GLU A 181 18.92 -1.27 -2.98
N TRP A 182 17.85 -2.03 -3.25
CA TRP A 182 17.42 -3.16 -2.44
C TRP A 182 16.58 -4.14 -3.26
N VAL A 183 16.58 -5.41 -2.86
CA VAL A 183 15.72 -6.46 -3.43
C VAL A 183 14.98 -7.15 -2.30
N HIS A 184 13.65 -7.20 -2.40
CA HIS A 184 12.82 -7.99 -1.50
C HIS A 184 12.27 -9.19 -2.26
N LEU A 185 12.61 -10.40 -1.83
CA LEU A 185 12.04 -11.64 -2.32
C LEU A 185 11.09 -12.18 -1.26
N ASP A 186 9.83 -12.32 -1.62
CA ASP A 186 8.83 -12.96 -0.77
C ASP A 186 8.60 -14.37 -1.31
N LEU A 187 9.37 -15.33 -0.77
CA LEU A 187 9.22 -16.75 -1.06
C LEU A 187 8.22 -17.31 -0.05
N THR A 188 6.93 -17.19 -0.34
CA THR A 188 5.89 -17.90 0.43
C THR A 188 5.89 -19.37 0.01
N GLY A 189 6.83 -20.14 0.56
CA GLY A 189 6.97 -21.56 0.26
C GLY A 189 7.88 -22.27 1.26
N GLY A 190 7.35 -22.56 2.45
CA GLY A 190 7.94 -23.39 3.50
C GLY A 190 6.89 -23.69 4.57
#